data_AF-A0A1H2Q805-F1
#
_entry.id   AF-A0A1H2Q805-F1
#
_cell.length_a   1.000
_cell.length_b   1.000
_cell.length_c   1.000
_cell.angle_alpha   90.00
_cell.angle_beta   90.00
_cell.angle_gamma   90.00
#
_symmetry.space_group_name_H-M   'P 1'
#
loop_
_entity.id
_entity.type
_entity.pdbx_description
1 polymer ?
#
loop_
_entity_poly.entity_id
_entity_poly.type
_entity_poly.pdbx_seq_one_letter_code
_entity_poly.pdbx_strand_id
1 'polypeptide(L)'
;MFDRTLNWDVRLMRNEFEHKWIPLTSLVSGHPMQVVNDVLFLTTQIVNVIYVDSGRDTGEFTLIDAGVPNTAQEIIDLAERHFGSHAQPNALILTHGHFDHVGSILELIDHWGMPVYAHQDELPFLQGRADYPPADPGAANGLIAKLSPTFPNQGIDLDDHVQALPEDCSIPGMPDWRWIHTPGHTPGHISIFRERDRTLIAGDAITTVQQESLYDVFTQKRELHGPPAYFTTDWERARQSVQTIAALEPQVVITGHGLPVYGAELADGLRELAEHFQDWEVPKDSRNMH
;
A
#
# COMPACT_ATOMS: atom_id res chain seq x y z
N MET A 1 -8.52 -0.10 47.75
CA MET A 1 -9.91 -0.46 47.39
C MET A 1 -10.00 -0.25 45.88
N PHE A 2 -9.46 -1.22 45.15
CA PHE A 2 -9.54 -1.31 43.69
C PHE A 2 -10.77 -2.15 43.38
N ASP A 3 -11.69 -1.62 42.59
CA ASP A 3 -12.34 -2.34 41.49
C ASP A 3 -13.17 -1.33 40.68
N ARG A 4 -12.73 -1.06 39.45
CA ARG A 4 -13.57 -0.54 38.37
C ARG A 4 -13.19 -1.32 37.13
N THR A 5 -13.62 -2.56 37.10
CA THR A 5 -13.89 -3.34 35.90
C THR A 5 -14.73 -2.49 34.92
N LEU A 6 -14.07 -1.92 33.90
CA LEU A 6 -14.75 -1.49 32.69
C LEU A 6 -15.21 -2.75 31.97
N ASN A 7 -16.52 -2.90 31.90
CA ASN A 7 -17.21 -3.89 31.09
C ASN A 7 -17.02 -3.45 29.62
N TRP A 8 -15.97 -3.96 28.98
CA TRP A 8 -15.79 -3.84 27.54
C TRP A 8 -16.79 -4.80 26.88
N ASP A 9 -17.93 -4.26 26.47
CA ASP A 9 -18.82 -4.96 25.56
C ASP A 9 -18.05 -5.12 24.24
N VAL A 10 -17.62 -6.35 23.98
CA VAL A 10 -16.92 -6.79 22.77
C VAL A 10 -17.86 -6.61 21.59
N ARG A 11 -17.91 -5.39 21.05
CA ARG A 11 -18.43 -5.17 19.70
C ARG A 11 -17.40 -5.79 18.78
N LEU A 12 -17.69 -7.02 18.34
CA LEU A 12 -16.96 -7.73 17.30
C LEU A 12 -16.67 -6.75 16.15
N MET A 13 -15.46 -6.21 16.07
CA MET A 13 -14.95 -5.62 14.84
C MET A 13 -14.87 -6.77 13.86
N ARG A 14 -15.91 -6.95 13.04
CA ARG A 14 -15.91 -7.97 12.00
C ARG A 14 -15.01 -7.45 10.90
N ASN A 15 -13.80 -7.98 10.82
CA ASN A 15 -13.00 -7.88 9.60
C ASN A 15 -13.77 -8.62 8.49
N GLU A 16 -14.47 -7.91 7.61
CA GLU A 16 -15.24 -8.53 6.53
C GLU A 16 -14.36 -9.29 5.52
N PHE A 17 -13.03 -9.19 5.64
CA PHE A 17 -12.05 -9.86 4.80
C PHE A 17 -11.48 -11.15 5.41
N GLU A 18 -11.67 -11.43 6.71
CA GLU A 18 -11.09 -12.59 7.41
C GLU A 18 -11.36 -13.95 6.73
N HIS A 19 -12.52 -14.08 6.07
CA HIS A 19 -12.94 -15.32 5.41
C HIS A 19 -12.73 -15.35 3.89
N LYS A 20 -12.08 -14.33 3.32
CA LYS A 20 -11.90 -14.22 1.87
C LYS A 20 -10.52 -14.75 1.46
N TRP A 21 -10.52 -15.84 0.70
CA TRP A 21 -9.30 -16.50 0.23
C TRP A 21 -8.81 -15.89 -1.09
N ILE A 22 -7.55 -15.42 -1.10
CA ILE A 22 -6.87 -14.91 -2.29
C ILE A 22 -6.02 -16.06 -2.89
N PRO A 23 -6.30 -16.54 -4.11
CA PRO A 23 -5.64 -17.72 -4.70
C PRO A 23 -4.28 -17.41 -5.37
N LEU A 24 -3.56 -16.39 -4.89
CA LEU A 24 -2.34 -15.88 -5.53
C LEU A 24 -1.26 -15.72 -4.50
N THR A 25 -0.02 -16.08 -4.83
CA THR A 25 1.13 -15.91 -3.95
C THR A 25 2.34 -15.53 -4.80
N SER A 26 2.98 -14.43 -4.43
CA SER A 26 4.23 -13.96 -5.00
C SER A 26 5.37 -14.91 -4.66
N LEU A 27 6.33 -15.07 -5.57
CA LEU A 27 7.54 -15.88 -5.34
C LEU A 27 8.41 -15.33 -4.20
N VAL A 28 8.23 -14.06 -3.84
CA VAL A 28 8.97 -13.39 -2.75
C VAL A 28 8.16 -13.28 -1.46
N SER A 29 6.96 -13.88 -1.41
CA SER A 29 6.15 -13.91 -0.19
C SER A 29 6.94 -14.52 0.98
N GLY A 30 6.88 -13.90 2.16
CA GLY A 30 7.62 -14.39 3.34
C GLY A 30 9.11 -14.13 3.35
N HIS A 31 9.66 -13.47 2.32
CA HIS A 31 11.08 -13.17 2.20
C HIS A 31 11.34 -11.68 2.42
N PRO A 32 11.71 -11.27 3.66
CA PRO A 32 11.99 -9.87 3.93
C PRO A 32 13.26 -9.41 3.21
N MET A 33 13.26 -8.16 2.75
CA MET A 33 14.38 -7.55 2.04
C MET A 33 14.64 -6.13 2.55
N GLN A 34 15.88 -5.88 2.95
CA GLN A 34 16.35 -4.53 3.25
C GLN A 34 16.58 -3.79 1.92
N VAL A 35 15.92 -2.64 1.76
CA VAL A 35 15.94 -1.84 0.52
C VAL A 35 17.04 -0.79 0.61
N VAL A 36 17.00 -0.03 1.70
CA VAL A 36 18.02 0.93 2.13
C VAL A 36 18.23 0.74 3.64
N ASN A 37 19.23 1.39 4.22
CA ASN A 37 19.69 1.10 5.59
C ASN A 37 18.57 1.02 6.65
N ASP A 38 17.58 1.89 6.56
CA ASP A 38 16.48 2.03 7.52
C ASP A 38 15.11 1.68 6.93
N VAL A 39 15.07 0.98 5.79
CA VAL A 39 13.81 0.55 5.15
C VAL A 39 13.88 -0.93 4.80
N LEU A 40 12.97 -1.69 5.41
CA LEU A 40 12.77 -3.12 5.22
C LEU A 40 11.38 -3.32 4.63
N PHE A 41 11.19 -4.25 3.71
CA PHE A 41 9.84 -4.67 3.31
C PHE A 41 9.66 -6.17 3.38
N LEU A 42 8.40 -6.58 3.50
CA LEU A 42 7.92 -7.95 3.54
C LEU A 42 6.75 -8.09 2.58
N THR A 43 6.85 -9.00 1.61
CA THR A 43 5.67 -9.36 0.81
C THR A 43 4.80 -10.34 1.59
N THR A 44 3.65 -9.86 2.06
CA THR A 44 2.54 -10.66 2.61
C THR A 44 1.67 -11.16 1.46
N GLN A 45 1.88 -12.41 1.06
CA GLN A 45 1.22 -13.07 -0.07
C GLN A 45 1.47 -12.38 -1.43
N ILE A 46 0.90 -11.20 -1.66
CA ILE A 46 1.05 -10.41 -2.88
C ILE A 46 1.32 -8.91 -2.61
N VAL A 47 1.11 -8.43 -1.38
CA VAL A 47 1.28 -7.02 -0.99
C VAL A 47 2.50 -6.84 -0.11
N ASN A 48 3.24 -5.77 -0.36
CA ASN A 48 4.39 -5.33 0.41
C ASN A 48 3.95 -4.52 1.62
N VAL A 49 4.35 -4.97 2.80
CA VAL A 49 4.30 -4.22 4.05
C VAL A 49 5.71 -3.69 4.33
N ILE A 50 5.83 -2.40 4.66
CA ILE A 50 7.12 -1.72 4.77
C ILE A 50 7.35 -1.25 6.20
N TYR A 51 8.57 -1.41 6.68
CA TYR A 51 9.03 -0.99 7.99
C TYR A 51 10.08 0.10 7.79
N VAL A 52 9.84 1.26 8.38
CA VAL A 52 10.80 2.36 8.39
C VAL A 52 11.34 2.51 9.80
N ASP A 53 12.63 2.24 9.98
CA ASP A 53 13.30 2.43 11.26
C ASP A 53 13.30 3.93 11.62
N SER A 54 12.91 4.24 12.86
CA SER A 54 12.86 5.62 13.36
C SER A 54 14.24 6.19 13.70
N GLY A 55 15.32 5.41 13.52
CA GLY A 55 16.71 5.85 13.66
C GLY A 55 17.11 6.18 15.09
N ARG A 56 16.35 5.69 16.07
CA ARG A 56 16.64 5.78 17.49
C ARG A 56 16.96 4.36 17.94
N ASP A 57 18.00 4.15 18.74
CA ASP A 57 18.36 2.85 19.35
C ASP A 57 17.26 2.30 20.31
N THR A 58 15.99 2.61 20.05
CA THR A 58 14.78 2.30 20.82
C THR A 58 14.04 1.08 20.28
N GLY A 59 14.33 0.63 19.05
CA GLY A 59 13.57 -0.43 18.38
C GLY A 59 12.19 0.05 17.87
N GLU A 60 11.99 1.37 17.79
CA GLU A 60 10.79 1.98 17.24
C GLU A 60 10.85 2.06 15.72
N PHE A 61 9.75 1.73 15.06
CA PHE A 61 9.60 1.80 13.62
C PHE A 61 8.24 2.40 13.25
N THR A 62 8.05 2.73 11.98
CA THR A 62 6.74 3.06 11.42
C THR A 62 6.38 1.97 10.41
N LEU A 63 5.14 1.49 10.46
CA LEU A 63 4.64 0.50 9.51
C LEU A 63 3.91 1.22 8.37
N ILE A 64 4.15 0.81 7.12
CA ILE A 64 3.39 1.26 5.96
C ILE A 64 2.60 0.09 5.42
N ASP A 65 1.28 0.27 5.33
CA ASP A 65 0.27 -0.74 5.03
C ASP A 65 0.25 -1.93 6.02
N ALA A 66 -0.80 -2.75 5.92
CA ALA A 66 -1.09 -3.86 6.82
C ALA A 66 -1.22 -5.21 6.09
N GLY A 67 -0.94 -5.25 4.79
CA GLY A 67 -0.94 -6.48 4.01
C GLY A 67 -2.32 -7.12 3.87
N VAL A 68 -2.34 -8.35 3.37
CA VAL A 68 -3.58 -9.11 3.14
C VAL A 68 -4.16 -9.70 4.44
N PRO A 69 -5.39 -10.24 4.46
CA PRO A 69 -5.93 -10.91 5.63
C PRO A 69 -5.11 -12.13 6.08
N ASN A 70 -5.11 -12.42 7.38
CA ASN A 70 -4.44 -13.57 8.01
C ASN A 70 -2.89 -13.55 7.91
N THR A 71 -2.25 -12.38 7.76
CA THR A 71 -0.78 -12.23 7.73
C THR A 71 -0.23 -11.40 8.89
N ALA A 72 -1.05 -11.00 9.86
CA ALA A 72 -0.64 -10.19 11.01
C ALA A 72 0.56 -10.80 11.76
N GLN A 73 0.51 -12.12 12.01
CA GLN A 73 1.58 -12.80 12.73
C GLN A 73 2.92 -12.75 11.98
N GLU A 74 2.90 -12.83 10.65
CA GLU A 74 4.12 -12.75 9.83
C GLU A 74 4.77 -11.35 9.95
N ILE A 75 3.93 -10.32 9.98
CA ILE A 75 4.33 -8.92 10.15
C ILE A 75 4.96 -8.72 11.54
N ILE A 76 4.27 -9.20 12.59
CA ILE A 76 4.74 -9.14 13.98
C ILE A 76 6.06 -9.89 14.14
N ASP A 77 6.16 -11.13 13.65
CA ASP A 77 7.36 -11.96 13.75
C ASP A 77 8.57 -11.33 13.07
N LEU A 78 8.38 -10.59 11.97
CA LEU A 78 9.47 -9.87 11.34
C LEU A 78 9.89 -8.66 12.17
N ALA A 79 8.93 -7.89 12.69
CA ALA A 79 9.22 -6.75 13.56
C ALA A 79 10.05 -7.18 14.77
N GLU A 80 9.63 -8.24 15.46
CA GLU A 80 10.31 -8.75 16.65
C GLU A 80 11.72 -9.27 16.34
N ARG A 81 11.91 -9.95 15.20
CA ARG A 81 13.23 -10.43 14.77
C ARG A 81 14.19 -9.30 14.39
N HIS A 82 13.68 -8.22 13.81
CA HIS A 82 14.51 -7.14 13.28
C HIS A 82 14.78 -6.04 14.32
N PHE A 83 13.74 -5.62 15.05
CA PHE A 83 13.80 -4.50 16.00
C PHE A 83 13.84 -4.96 17.47
N GLY A 84 13.67 -6.26 17.74
CA GLY A 84 13.76 -6.89 19.07
C GLY A 84 12.41 -7.31 19.64
N SER A 85 12.40 -8.12 20.70
CA SER A 85 11.19 -8.73 21.28
C SER A 85 10.17 -7.75 21.88
N HIS A 86 10.46 -6.45 21.87
CA HIS A 86 9.57 -5.38 22.32
C HIS A 86 9.33 -4.36 21.20
N ALA A 87 9.57 -4.77 19.95
CA ALA A 87 9.32 -3.96 18.76
C ALA A 87 7.85 -3.54 18.72
N GLN A 88 7.63 -2.23 18.60
CA GLN A 88 6.30 -1.65 18.45
C GLN A 88 6.37 -0.49 17.46
N PRO A 89 5.43 -0.41 16.51
CA PRO A 89 5.34 0.72 15.62
C PRO A 89 4.86 1.96 16.39
N ASN A 90 5.46 3.11 16.10
CA ASN A 90 4.98 4.40 16.61
C ASN A 90 3.70 4.88 15.89
N ALA A 91 3.48 4.38 14.66
CA ALA A 91 2.34 4.67 13.82
C ALA A 91 2.23 3.60 12.71
N LEU A 92 1.03 3.45 12.16
CA LEU A 92 0.78 2.78 10.89
C LEU A 92 0.29 3.82 9.87
N ILE A 93 0.93 3.89 8.72
CA ILE A 93 0.54 4.78 7.62
C ILE A 93 -0.04 3.94 6.49
N LEU A 94 -1.27 4.24 6.08
CA LEU A 94 -1.89 3.60 4.92
C LEU A 94 -1.60 4.41 3.65
N THR A 95 -1.15 3.73 2.61
CA THR A 95 -1.09 4.30 1.26
C THR A 95 -2.49 4.51 0.71
N HIS A 96 -3.38 3.55 0.94
CA HIS A 96 -4.81 3.59 0.67
C HIS A 96 -5.54 2.45 1.41
N GLY A 97 -6.87 2.38 1.30
CA GLY A 97 -7.71 1.46 2.07
C GLY A 97 -8.21 0.20 1.36
N HIS A 98 -7.62 -0.24 0.26
CA HIS A 98 -8.04 -1.51 -0.35
C HIS A 98 -7.71 -2.70 0.55
N PHE A 99 -8.49 -3.78 0.38
CA PHE A 99 -8.53 -4.95 1.28
C PHE A 99 -7.18 -5.65 1.48
N ASP A 100 -6.27 -5.54 0.51
CA ASP A 100 -4.95 -6.14 0.51
C ASP A 100 -3.88 -5.23 1.13
N HIS A 101 -4.22 -3.97 1.43
CA HIS A 101 -3.41 -3.02 2.20
C HIS A 101 -3.91 -2.86 3.64
N VAL A 102 -5.16 -3.22 3.94
CA VAL A 102 -5.76 -3.14 5.29
C VAL A 102 -6.10 -4.51 5.89
N GLY A 103 -5.79 -5.60 5.19
CA GLY A 103 -6.35 -6.92 5.45
C GLY A 103 -6.06 -7.47 6.85
N SER A 104 -4.88 -7.22 7.40
CA SER A 104 -4.51 -7.61 8.78
C SER A 104 -4.56 -6.47 9.79
N ILE A 105 -5.09 -5.29 9.44
CA ILE A 105 -4.93 -4.07 10.24
C ILE A 105 -5.55 -4.17 11.64
N LEU A 106 -6.72 -4.80 11.77
CA LEU A 106 -7.42 -4.92 13.06
C LEU A 106 -6.63 -5.77 14.05
N GLU A 107 -6.07 -6.89 13.59
CA GLU A 107 -5.20 -7.75 14.40
C GLU A 107 -3.93 -7.00 14.83
N LEU A 108 -3.36 -6.16 13.96
CA LEU A 108 -2.19 -5.35 14.28
C LEU A 108 -2.51 -4.22 15.28
N ILE A 109 -3.68 -3.58 15.16
CA ILE A 109 -4.19 -2.59 16.12
C ILE A 109 -4.42 -3.25 17.49
N ASP A 110 -5.03 -4.43 17.54
CA ASP A 110 -5.26 -5.17 18.78
C ASP A 110 -3.94 -5.57 19.45
N HIS A 111 -2.92 -5.89 18.67
CA HIS A 111 -1.60 -6.30 19.17
C HIS A 111 -0.76 -5.11 19.67
N TRP A 112 -0.66 -4.02 18.89
CA TRP A 112 0.25 -2.90 19.20
C TRP A 112 -0.44 -1.64 19.72
N GLY A 113 -1.74 -1.45 19.53
CA GLY A 113 -2.46 -0.26 19.94
C GLY A 113 -1.94 1.05 19.34
N MET A 114 -1.33 0.99 18.15
CA MET A 114 -0.73 2.15 17.48
C MET A 114 -1.79 3.00 16.75
N PRO A 115 -1.54 4.31 16.59
CA PRO A 115 -2.40 5.16 15.76
C PRO A 115 -2.25 4.83 14.27
N VAL A 116 -3.36 4.87 13.54
CA VAL A 116 -3.40 4.70 12.08
C VAL A 116 -3.60 6.06 11.41
N TYR A 117 -2.82 6.33 10.37
CA TYR A 117 -2.93 7.53 9.57
C TYR A 117 -3.20 7.20 8.10
N ALA A 118 -4.09 7.96 7.49
CA ALA A 118 -4.38 7.89 6.06
C ALA A 118 -4.67 9.29 5.52
N HIS A 119 -4.70 9.44 4.20
CA HIS A 119 -5.19 10.68 3.60
C HIS A 119 -6.66 10.93 3.96
N GLN A 120 -7.06 12.20 4.09
CA GLN A 120 -8.43 12.56 4.48
C GLN A 120 -9.51 11.95 3.57
N ASP A 121 -9.21 11.78 2.28
CA ASP A 121 -10.15 11.23 1.29
C ASP A 121 -10.30 9.70 1.38
N GLU A 122 -9.44 9.02 2.15
CA GLU A 122 -9.58 7.59 2.45
C GLU A 122 -10.47 7.33 3.68
N LEU A 123 -10.66 8.34 4.55
CA LEU A 123 -11.38 8.18 5.81
C LEU A 123 -12.83 7.68 5.65
N PRO A 124 -13.62 8.08 4.63
CA PRO A 124 -14.96 7.51 4.44
C PRO A 124 -14.94 5.98 4.30
N PHE A 125 -13.93 5.42 3.64
CA PHE A 125 -13.79 3.97 3.43
C PHE A 125 -13.22 3.26 4.65
N LEU A 126 -12.33 3.93 5.40
CA LEU A 126 -11.67 3.39 6.60
C LEU A 126 -12.49 3.55 7.89
N GLN A 127 -13.63 4.26 7.82
CA GLN A 127 -14.60 4.43 8.91
C GLN A 127 -15.94 3.77 8.60
N GLY A 128 -15.96 2.83 7.64
CA GLY A 128 -17.17 2.10 7.23
C GLY A 128 -18.32 2.97 6.70
N ARG A 129 -18.04 4.19 6.23
CA ARG A 129 -19.07 5.13 5.74
C ARG A 129 -19.31 5.03 4.23
N ALA A 130 -18.38 4.41 3.50
CA ALA A 130 -18.45 4.17 2.06
C ALA A 130 -17.68 2.90 1.68
N ASP A 131 -18.06 2.33 0.53
CA ASP A 131 -17.32 1.24 -0.14
C ASP A 131 -16.60 1.80 -1.36
N TYR A 132 -15.47 1.19 -1.74
CA TYR A 132 -14.82 1.48 -3.02
C TYR A 132 -15.71 1.04 -4.19
N PRO A 133 -15.56 1.64 -5.38
CA PRO A 133 -16.19 1.12 -6.58
C PRO A 133 -15.81 -0.36 -6.81
N PRO A 134 -16.75 -1.18 -7.32
CA PRO A 134 -16.43 -2.56 -7.66
C PRO A 134 -15.37 -2.59 -8.76
N ALA A 135 -14.59 -3.67 -8.79
CA ALA A 135 -13.56 -3.85 -9.80
C ALA A 135 -14.17 -3.87 -11.22
N ASP A 136 -13.45 -3.29 -12.18
CA ASP A 136 -13.78 -3.35 -13.60
C ASP A 136 -13.00 -4.48 -14.31
N PRO A 137 -13.61 -5.65 -14.57
CA PRO A 137 -12.93 -6.74 -15.26
C PRO A 137 -12.64 -6.44 -16.74
N GLY A 138 -13.19 -5.36 -17.30
CA GLY A 138 -12.92 -4.89 -18.66
C GLY A 138 -11.75 -3.91 -18.77
N ALA A 139 -11.24 -3.40 -17.63
CA ALA A 139 -10.15 -2.43 -17.63
C ALA A 139 -8.81 -3.03 -18.07
N ALA A 140 -8.62 -4.34 -17.94
CA ALA A 140 -7.42 -5.02 -18.41
C ALA A 140 -7.68 -6.44 -18.92
N ASN A 141 -6.71 -6.97 -19.66
CA ASN A 141 -6.70 -8.35 -20.09
C ASN A 141 -5.89 -9.18 -19.10
N GLY A 142 -6.43 -10.25 -18.57
CA GLY A 142 -5.70 -11.11 -17.65
C GLY A 142 -6.61 -12.10 -16.96
N LEU A 143 -6.03 -13.09 -16.27
CA LEU A 143 -6.82 -13.93 -15.38
C LEU A 143 -7.26 -13.14 -14.14
N ILE A 144 -6.42 -12.21 -13.68
CA ILE A 144 -6.68 -11.39 -12.49
C ILE A 144 -7.81 -10.40 -12.73
N ALA A 145 -7.77 -9.59 -13.80
CA ALA A 145 -8.89 -8.74 -14.18
C ALA A 145 -10.21 -9.52 -14.27
N LYS A 146 -10.22 -10.74 -14.83
CA LYS A 146 -11.43 -11.57 -14.92
C LYS A 146 -11.95 -12.07 -13.57
N LEU A 147 -11.06 -12.29 -12.60
CA LEU A 147 -11.42 -12.69 -11.23
C LEU A 147 -11.72 -11.48 -10.33
N SER A 148 -11.33 -10.28 -10.73
CA SER A 148 -11.47 -9.05 -9.94
C SER A 148 -12.87 -8.77 -9.39
N PRO A 149 -14.00 -9.15 -10.03
CA PRO A 149 -15.32 -8.96 -9.44
C PRO A 149 -15.57 -9.78 -8.16
N THR A 150 -14.70 -10.76 -7.87
CA THR A 150 -14.75 -11.54 -6.62
C THR A 150 -13.95 -10.89 -5.50
N PHE A 151 -13.11 -9.91 -5.82
CA PHE A 151 -12.29 -9.22 -4.84
C PHE A 151 -13.15 -8.27 -3.99
N PRO A 152 -12.80 -8.11 -2.71
CA PRO A 152 -13.51 -7.18 -1.84
C PRO A 152 -13.34 -5.75 -2.30
N ASN A 153 -14.40 -4.97 -2.19
CA ASN A 153 -14.40 -3.52 -2.37
C ASN A 153 -15.02 -2.80 -1.17
N GLN A 154 -15.40 -3.54 -0.13
CA GLN A 154 -16.02 -2.98 1.06
C GLN A 154 -15.04 -2.06 1.79
N GLY A 155 -15.56 -0.99 2.39
CA GLY A 155 -14.83 -0.26 3.40
C GLY A 155 -14.58 -1.14 4.64
N ILE A 156 -13.68 -0.68 5.49
CA ILE A 156 -13.46 -1.24 6.83
C ILE A 156 -13.83 -0.19 7.86
N ASP A 157 -14.25 -0.60 9.06
CA ASP A 157 -14.50 0.32 10.17
C ASP A 157 -13.36 0.19 11.18
N LEU A 158 -12.45 1.16 11.16
CA LEU A 158 -11.37 1.31 12.14
C LEU A 158 -11.79 2.18 13.35
N ASP A 159 -13.07 2.56 13.44
CA ASP A 159 -13.61 3.42 14.49
C ASP A 159 -12.75 4.69 14.69
N ASP A 160 -12.34 4.97 15.93
CA ASP A 160 -11.48 6.10 16.30
C ASP A 160 -9.96 5.81 16.16
N HIS A 161 -9.56 4.65 15.61
CA HIS A 161 -8.13 4.31 15.45
C HIS A 161 -7.48 4.96 14.23
N VAL A 162 -8.27 5.46 13.28
CA VAL A 162 -7.79 6.12 12.06
C VAL A 162 -7.99 7.63 12.10
N GLN A 163 -6.95 8.37 11.72
CA GLN A 163 -6.97 9.82 11.63
C GLN A 163 -6.32 10.31 10.34
N ALA A 164 -6.66 11.54 9.95
CA ALA A 164 -6.04 12.17 8.79
C ALA A 164 -4.54 12.41 9.01
N LEU A 165 -3.75 12.22 7.97
CA LEU A 165 -2.38 12.69 7.91
C LEU A 165 -2.31 14.22 8.08
N PRO A 166 -1.23 14.75 8.68
CA PRO A 166 -1.02 16.19 8.82
C PRO A 166 -1.07 16.93 7.46
N GLU A 167 -1.76 18.07 7.42
CA GLU A 167 -1.91 18.90 6.21
C GLU A 167 -0.57 19.51 5.72
N ASP A 168 0.47 19.51 6.56
CA ASP A 168 1.81 20.02 6.23
C ASP A 168 2.69 19.00 5.47
N CYS A 169 2.09 17.93 4.96
CA CYS A 169 2.73 16.81 4.29
C CYS A 169 3.65 15.95 5.18
N SER A 170 3.74 16.18 6.49
CA SER A 170 4.60 15.38 7.37
C SER A 170 4.04 13.98 7.63
N ILE A 171 4.93 13.03 7.95
CA ILE A 171 4.55 11.67 8.37
C ILE A 171 4.87 11.50 9.88
N PRO A 172 3.87 11.25 10.73
CA PRO A 172 4.09 10.91 12.13
C PRO A 172 5.02 9.70 12.27
N GLY A 173 6.07 9.84 13.10
CA GLY A 173 7.10 8.81 13.28
C GLY A 173 8.25 8.85 12.28
N MET A 174 8.14 9.63 11.19
CA MET A 174 9.11 9.63 10.09
C MET A 174 9.53 11.07 9.70
N PRO A 175 10.40 11.75 10.49
CA PRO A 175 10.68 13.19 10.36
C PRO A 175 11.38 13.63 9.06
N ASP A 176 12.01 12.71 8.33
CA ASP A 176 12.67 12.98 7.04
C ASP A 176 11.81 12.59 5.82
N TRP A 177 10.57 12.17 6.07
CA TRP A 177 9.65 11.70 5.04
C TRP A 177 8.43 12.61 4.95
N ARG A 178 7.87 12.69 3.74
CA ARG A 178 6.61 13.38 3.50
C ARG A 178 5.66 12.54 2.67
N TRP A 179 4.36 12.70 2.88
CA TRP A 179 3.37 12.16 1.95
C TRP A 179 3.19 13.09 0.75
N ILE A 180 2.81 12.49 -0.38
CA ILE A 180 2.51 13.12 -1.65
C ILE A 180 1.17 12.55 -2.10
N HIS A 181 0.18 13.40 -2.35
CA HIS A 181 -1.10 12.95 -2.87
C HIS A 181 -0.91 12.40 -4.28
N THR A 182 -1.23 11.12 -4.47
CA THR A 182 -1.10 10.41 -5.75
C THR A 182 -2.40 9.70 -6.10
N PRO A 183 -3.53 10.43 -6.27
CA PRO A 183 -4.84 9.85 -6.52
C PRO A 183 -4.94 9.19 -7.89
N GLY A 184 -5.99 8.40 -8.07
CA GLY A 184 -6.35 7.79 -9.36
C GLY A 184 -6.72 6.32 -9.18
N HIS A 185 -5.85 5.58 -8.48
CA HIS A 185 -6.18 4.24 -7.99
C HIS A 185 -7.33 4.33 -6.97
N THR A 186 -7.12 5.08 -5.89
CA THR A 186 -8.18 5.54 -4.99
C THR A 186 -8.21 7.08 -4.91
N PRO A 187 -9.29 7.68 -4.39
CA PRO A 187 -9.38 9.14 -4.26
C PRO A 187 -8.32 9.75 -3.34
N GLY A 188 -7.94 9.05 -2.27
CA GLY A 188 -6.97 9.51 -1.28
C GLY A 188 -5.65 8.75 -1.30
N HIS A 189 -5.34 8.00 -2.36
CA HIS A 189 -4.07 7.31 -2.48
C HIS A 189 -2.88 8.27 -2.28
N ILE A 190 -1.87 7.84 -1.52
CA ILE A 190 -0.63 8.59 -1.31
C ILE A 190 0.61 7.77 -1.66
N SER A 191 1.67 8.49 -2.01
CA SER A 191 3.03 7.98 -2.02
C SER A 191 3.86 8.71 -0.95
N ILE A 192 4.90 8.08 -0.43
CA ILE A 192 5.71 8.60 0.68
C ILE A 192 7.15 8.74 0.20
N PHE A 193 7.70 9.95 0.29
CA PHE A 193 9.00 10.28 -0.30
C PHE A 193 9.98 10.82 0.73
N ARG A 194 11.25 10.46 0.56
CA ARG A 194 12.36 10.98 1.35
C ARG A 194 13.41 11.62 0.45
N GLU A 195 13.59 12.92 0.60
CA GLU A 195 14.55 13.72 -0.19
C GLU A 195 15.99 13.22 -0.12
N ARG A 196 16.49 12.89 1.08
CA ARG A 196 17.94 12.76 1.34
C ARG A 196 18.62 11.67 0.50
N ASP A 197 17.91 10.60 0.19
CA ASP A 197 18.36 9.48 -0.66
C ASP A 197 17.38 9.15 -1.79
N ARG A 198 16.36 10.00 -1.99
CA ARG A 198 15.35 9.87 -3.05
C ARG A 198 14.65 8.52 -3.03
N THR A 199 14.38 8.00 -1.83
CA THR A 199 13.57 6.79 -1.65
C THR A 199 12.09 7.14 -1.75
N LEU A 200 11.36 6.40 -2.56
CA LEU A 200 9.92 6.52 -2.71
C LEU A 200 9.24 5.21 -2.35
N ILE A 201 8.24 5.29 -1.48
CA ILE A 201 7.23 4.26 -1.28
C ILE A 201 6.02 4.70 -2.10
N ALA A 202 5.80 4.05 -3.23
CA ALA A 202 4.84 4.48 -4.23
C ALA A 202 3.41 4.01 -3.94
N GLY A 203 3.22 3.04 -3.05
CA GLY A 203 1.94 2.33 -2.93
C GLY A 203 1.57 1.71 -4.27
N ASP A 204 0.31 1.89 -4.66
CA ASP A 204 -0.28 1.38 -5.90
C ASP A 204 -0.41 2.44 -6.98
N ALA A 205 0.15 3.64 -6.81
CA ALA A 205 0.22 4.63 -7.88
C ALA A 205 1.05 4.15 -9.09
N ILE A 206 2.00 3.24 -8.83
CA ILE A 206 2.75 2.46 -9.83
C ILE A 206 3.03 1.07 -9.26
N THR A 207 3.21 0.08 -10.12
CA THR A 207 3.56 -1.30 -9.72
C THR A 207 4.76 -1.80 -10.52
N THR A 208 5.50 -2.79 -9.97
CA THR A 208 6.68 -3.38 -10.65
C THR A 208 6.39 -4.78 -11.19
N VAL A 209 5.13 -5.18 -11.14
CA VAL A 209 4.62 -6.44 -11.65
C VAL A 209 3.34 -6.13 -12.39
N GLN A 210 3.22 -6.61 -13.62
CA GLN A 210 1.92 -6.58 -14.28
C GLN A 210 1.01 -7.58 -13.58
N GLN A 211 0.17 -7.12 -12.65
CA GLN A 211 -0.72 -7.99 -11.88
C GLN A 211 -1.62 -8.86 -12.79
N GLU A 212 -1.85 -8.43 -14.02
CA GLU A 212 -2.66 -9.11 -15.03
C GLU A 212 -2.02 -10.33 -15.68
N SER A 213 -0.69 -10.40 -15.65
CA SER A 213 0.10 -11.40 -16.35
C SER A 213 0.87 -12.26 -15.37
N LEU A 214 0.30 -13.42 -15.02
CA LEU A 214 1.03 -14.51 -14.39
C LEU A 214 2.15 -15.09 -15.29
N TYR A 215 2.30 -14.60 -16.54
CA TYR A 215 3.14 -15.19 -17.58
C TYR A 215 4.40 -14.39 -17.93
N ASP A 216 4.55 -13.12 -17.52
CA ASP A 216 5.69 -12.30 -17.94
C ASP A 216 7.00 -12.55 -17.19
N VAL A 217 7.04 -13.61 -16.38
CA VAL A 217 8.28 -14.19 -15.82
C VAL A 217 9.32 -14.52 -16.92
N PHE A 218 8.92 -14.64 -18.18
CA PHE A 218 9.82 -14.92 -19.31
C PHE A 218 10.49 -13.70 -19.95
N THR A 219 10.00 -12.47 -19.71
CA THR A 219 10.66 -11.26 -20.22
C THR A 219 11.44 -10.59 -19.09
N GLN A 220 12.78 -10.59 -19.19
CA GLN A 220 13.68 -10.05 -18.17
C GLN A 220 13.67 -8.51 -18.04
N LYS A 221 12.63 -7.83 -18.52
CA LYS A 221 12.48 -6.39 -18.29
C LYS A 221 11.63 -6.21 -17.05
N ARG A 222 12.16 -5.58 -16.01
CA ARG A 222 11.31 -5.09 -14.92
C ARG A 222 10.61 -3.86 -15.46
N GLU A 223 9.44 -4.06 -16.03
CA GLU A 223 8.62 -2.97 -16.54
C GLU A 223 7.89 -2.33 -15.34
N LEU A 224 7.97 -1.00 -15.26
CA LEU A 224 7.11 -0.25 -14.36
C LEU A 224 5.75 -0.12 -15.03
N HIS A 225 4.71 -0.41 -14.28
CA HIS A 225 3.33 -0.31 -14.73
C HIS A 225 2.62 0.77 -13.94
N GLY A 226 1.49 1.23 -14.48
CA GLY A 226 0.56 2.07 -13.76
C GLY A 226 -0.10 1.35 -12.59
N PRO A 227 -1.12 1.99 -11.98
CA PRO A 227 -1.92 1.37 -10.94
C PRO A 227 -2.68 0.14 -11.48
N PRO A 228 -3.09 -0.79 -10.60
CA PRO A 228 -3.93 -1.93 -11.00
C PRO A 228 -5.18 -1.47 -11.74
N ALA A 229 -5.30 -1.85 -13.01
CA ALA A 229 -6.31 -1.29 -13.90
C ALA A 229 -7.74 -1.60 -13.44
N TYR A 230 -8.01 -2.80 -12.92
CA TYR A 230 -9.34 -3.21 -12.45
C TYR A 230 -9.84 -2.41 -11.24
N PHE A 231 -8.97 -1.71 -10.50
CA PHE A 231 -9.38 -0.84 -9.39
C PHE A 231 -9.09 0.64 -9.65
N THR A 232 -8.55 0.99 -10.82
CA THR A 232 -8.25 2.39 -11.14
C THR A 232 -9.51 3.12 -11.59
N THR A 233 -9.93 4.09 -10.79
CA THR A 233 -11.22 4.77 -10.94
C THR A 233 -11.11 6.11 -11.68
N ASP A 234 -9.94 6.76 -11.62
CA ASP A 234 -9.66 8.02 -12.31
C ASP A 234 -8.29 7.96 -13.02
N TRP A 235 -8.34 7.62 -14.30
CA TRP A 235 -7.15 7.46 -15.15
C TRP A 235 -6.39 8.76 -15.40
N GLU A 236 -7.08 9.90 -15.43
CA GLU A 236 -6.43 11.20 -15.65
C GLU A 236 -5.67 11.63 -14.39
N ARG A 237 -6.27 11.44 -13.21
CA ARG A 237 -5.54 11.63 -11.94
C ARG A 237 -4.40 10.64 -11.79
N ALA A 238 -4.60 9.36 -12.13
CA ALA A 238 -3.53 8.36 -12.11
C ALA A 238 -2.35 8.79 -12.99
N ARG A 239 -2.62 9.27 -14.20
CA ARG A 239 -1.61 9.82 -15.11
C ARG A 239 -0.84 10.99 -14.48
N GLN A 240 -1.55 11.94 -13.88
CA GLN A 240 -0.94 13.09 -13.18
C GLN A 240 -0.10 12.66 -11.98
N SER A 241 -0.54 11.63 -11.25
CA SER A 241 0.19 11.02 -10.13
C SER A 241 1.49 10.37 -10.59
N VAL A 242 1.48 9.60 -11.68
CA VAL A 242 2.69 9.04 -12.29
C VAL A 242 3.65 10.15 -12.75
N GLN A 243 3.14 11.22 -13.35
CA GLN A 243 3.97 12.37 -13.74
C GLN A 243 4.59 13.07 -12.54
N THR A 244 3.83 13.20 -11.44
CA THR A 244 4.33 13.74 -10.18
C THR A 244 5.45 12.86 -9.62
N ILE A 245 5.25 11.53 -9.59
CA ILE A 245 6.26 10.56 -9.16
C ILE A 245 7.53 10.64 -10.01
N ALA A 246 7.39 10.69 -11.33
CA ALA A 246 8.54 10.80 -12.25
C ALA A 246 9.33 12.10 -12.01
N ALA A 247 8.64 13.22 -11.74
CA ALA A 247 9.28 14.50 -11.45
C ALA A 247 10.04 14.53 -10.11
N LEU A 248 9.75 13.60 -9.18
CA LEU A 248 10.56 13.42 -7.97
C LEU A 248 11.92 12.79 -8.26
N GLU A 249 12.12 12.22 -9.45
CA GLU A 249 13.28 11.44 -9.91
C GLU A 249 13.85 10.50 -8.82
N PRO A 250 13.04 9.59 -8.26
CA PRO A 250 13.48 8.71 -7.19
C PRO A 250 14.67 7.84 -7.64
N GLN A 251 15.57 7.53 -6.70
CA GLN A 251 16.68 6.59 -6.94
C GLN A 251 16.31 5.16 -6.56
N VAL A 252 15.28 5.02 -5.71
CA VAL A 252 14.74 3.76 -5.23
C VAL A 252 13.23 3.88 -5.15
N VAL A 253 12.51 2.89 -5.69
CA VAL A 253 11.05 2.77 -5.55
C VAL A 253 10.72 1.44 -4.90
N ILE A 254 9.85 1.50 -3.89
CA ILE A 254 9.15 0.37 -3.30
C ILE A 254 7.67 0.56 -3.61
N THR A 255 7.03 -0.42 -4.24
CA THR A 255 5.60 -0.39 -4.59
C THR A 255 4.79 -1.26 -3.62
N GLY A 256 3.47 -1.12 -3.65
CA GLY A 256 2.55 -2.00 -2.94
C GLY A 256 2.67 -3.45 -3.41
N HIS A 257 3.05 -3.68 -4.66
CA HIS A 257 3.23 -5.02 -5.22
C HIS A 257 4.50 -5.14 -6.05
N GLY A 258 5.23 -6.25 -5.83
CA GLY A 258 6.43 -6.60 -6.59
C GLY A 258 7.73 -6.31 -5.86
N LEU A 259 8.84 -6.24 -6.62
CA LEU A 259 10.19 -6.05 -6.10
C LEU A 259 10.62 -4.60 -6.23
N PRO A 260 11.39 -4.05 -5.27
CA PRO A 260 11.95 -2.71 -5.42
C PRO A 260 12.81 -2.57 -6.68
N VAL A 261 12.76 -1.37 -7.27
CA VAL A 261 13.51 -0.99 -8.48
C VAL A 261 14.44 0.16 -8.14
N TYR A 262 15.63 0.18 -8.76
CA TYR A 262 16.73 1.07 -8.42
C TYR A 262 17.38 1.67 -9.66
N GLY A 263 18.02 2.82 -9.50
CA GLY A 263 19.02 3.34 -10.43
C GLY A 263 18.48 3.66 -11.83
N ALA A 264 19.27 3.37 -12.87
CA ALA A 264 18.95 3.79 -14.24
C ALA A 264 17.69 3.13 -14.80
N GLU A 265 17.46 1.85 -14.49
CA GLU A 265 16.25 1.12 -14.90
C GLU A 265 14.99 1.79 -14.38
N LEU A 266 15.01 2.23 -13.11
CA LEU A 266 13.93 3.01 -12.51
C LEU A 266 13.72 4.34 -13.24
N ALA A 267 14.81 5.09 -13.47
CA ALA A 267 14.73 6.42 -14.08
C ALA A 267 14.23 6.37 -15.54
N ASP A 268 14.66 5.38 -16.30
CA ASP A 268 14.19 5.16 -17.68
C ASP A 268 12.74 4.67 -17.67
N GLY A 269 12.40 3.68 -16.83
CA GLY A 269 11.05 3.14 -16.72
C GLY A 269 10.01 4.18 -16.29
N LEU A 270 10.33 5.04 -15.32
CA LEU A 270 9.41 6.10 -14.87
C LEU A 270 9.17 7.16 -15.95
N ARG A 271 10.22 7.51 -16.69
CA ARG A 271 10.12 8.46 -17.79
C ARG A 271 9.24 7.89 -18.90
N GLU A 272 9.52 6.67 -19.34
CA GLU A 272 8.72 6.00 -20.37
C GLU A 272 7.26 5.84 -19.93
N LEU A 273 7.03 5.39 -18.70
CA LEU A 273 5.68 5.25 -18.15
C LEU A 273 4.95 6.60 -18.09
N ALA A 274 5.60 7.67 -17.63
CA ALA A 274 4.98 9.00 -17.55
C ALA A 274 4.72 9.62 -18.94
N GLU A 275 5.57 9.36 -19.93
CA GLU A 275 5.42 9.83 -21.31
C GLU A 275 4.34 9.05 -22.07
N HIS A 276 4.23 7.75 -21.83
CA HIS A 276 3.37 6.84 -22.60
C HIS A 276 2.15 6.30 -21.83
N PHE A 277 1.89 6.80 -20.61
CA PHE A 277 0.80 6.34 -19.74
C PHE A 277 -0.55 6.20 -20.45
N GLN A 278 -0.92 7.21 -21.25
CA GLN A 278 -2.18 7.23 -21.99
C GLN A 278 -2.31 6.04 -22.95
N ASP A 279 -1.19 5.66 -23.57
CA ASP A 279 -1.15 4.62 -24.59
C ASP A 279 -0.98 3.23 -24.00
N TRP A 280 -0.35 3.11 -22.84
CA TRP A 280 0.01 1.83 -22.21
C TRP A 280 -1.01 1.40 -21.15
N GLU A 281 -1.39 2.31 -20.26
CA GLU A 281 -2.13 1.97 -19.04
C GLU A 281 -3.63 2.21 -19.17
N VAL A 282 -4.04 3.28 -19.86
CA VAL A 282 -5.47 3.64 -19.96
C VAL A 282 -6.22 2.60 -20.84
N PRO A 283 -7.31 1.98 -20.37
CA PRO A 283 -8.08 1.02 -21.15
C PRO A 283 -8.61 1.65 -22.44
N LYS A 284 -8.59 0.90 -23.56
CA LYS A 284 -8.96 1.44 -24.90
C LYS A 284 -10.34 2.09 -24.93
N ASP A 285 -11.31 1.51 -24.22
CA ASP A 285 -12.68 1.99 -24.17
C ASP A 285 -12.81 3.29 -23.35
N SER A 286 -11.86 3.56 -22.46
CA SER A 286 -11.78 4.77 -21.64
C SER A 286 -11.04 5.93 -22.32
N ARG A 287 -10.29 5.68 -23.41
CA ARG A 287 -9.48 6.72 -24.09
C ARG A 287 -10.29 7.77 -24.86
N ASN A 288 -11.58 7.53 -25.11
CA ASN A 288 -12.43 8.37 -25.95
C ASN A 288 -13.55 9.10 -25.17
N MET A 289 -13.55 9.08 -23.83
CA MET A 289 -14.60 9.70 -23.00
C MET A 289 -14.34 11.18 -22.64
N HIS A 290 -13.77 11.96 -23.57
CA HIS A 290 -13.52 13.40 -23.41
C HIS A 290 -14.39 14.25 -24.33
#